data_AF-J7S6A5-F1
#
_entry.id   AF-J7S6A5-F1
#
_cell.length_a   1.000
_cell.length_b   1.000
_cell.length_c   1.000
_cell.angle_alpha   90.00
_cell.angle_beta   90.00
_cell.angle_gamma   90.00
#
_symmetry.space_group_name_H-M   'P 1'
#
loop_
_entity.id
_entity.type
_entity.pdbx_description
1 polymer ?
#
loop_
_entity_poly.entity_id
_entity_poly.type
_entity_poly.pdbx_seq_one_letter_code
_entity_poly.pdbx_strand_id
1 'polypeptide(L)'
;MASRDSRRGGRSWLWTGGVLFVGAVSVGTVVWRRWLERRVREREAAAVMRVKVRDRFEATQREVVAAVRALVPVLEDCVAWGPCGGAGDAEGPLPLDVEALFAQLKRARAVGGGGGGGGDVLKNELWEELKLAAVMKLVMVAYTVSALTLLTKVQLNLLSRRQYFELLAEVTRGEDSGSWSSTVASWVCNWRRGSEPASTMSADSAGDEHRYANERAFLSLSWWTINRGWSSLHSAVETAVAREFGDVPVRGTLALDEYAQRLSRVFQHCNGLLLERGAVPFQGPILGSLLLPDDTMQSFVLAQTLEETTLGKLEQDGDTLFEQLVAETRGIVNQATGQDGDAAIVFEQLVQESYQYILECIAQGIAKKNKRPETGGDTVNAGTTTSAQMAVFAVVGKEVCRGLLDTAVVPGPNPGPSPAASADQLLARLDSLPQLEQLGAAVFTGTDQHHQR
;
A
#
# COMPACT_ATOMS: atom_id res chain seq x y z
N MET A 1 -30.44 -68.25 -89.93
CA MET A 1 -29.37 -69.13 -89.40
C MET A 1 -28.21 -68.22 -89.02
N ALA A 2 -27.69 -68.10 -87.80
CA ALA A 2 -27.76 -68.85 -86.55
C ALA A 2 -27.57 -67.83 -85.39
N SER A 3 -28.36 -67.87 -84.31
CA SER A 3 -28.06 -68.53 -83.02
C SER A 3 -27.39 -67.65 -81.95
N ARG A 4 -28.13 -67.48 -80.85
CA ARG A 4 -27.71 -67.36 -79.42
C ARG A 4 -27.07 -66.04 -78.95
N ASP A 5 -27.67 -65.30 -78.01
CA ASP A 5 -27.97 -65.57 -76.58
C ASP A 5 -26.87 -65.00 -75.67
N SER A 6 -27.22 -64.05 -74.80
CA SER A 6 -26.69 -63.91 -73.43
C SER A 6 -27.26 -62.67 -72.73
N ARG A 7 -28.22 -62.93 -71.84
CA ARG A 7 -28.44 -62.12 -70.62
C ARG A 7 -27.28 -62.40 -69.65
N ARG A 8 -26.69 -61.35 -69.05
CA ARG A 8 -26.33 -61.22 -67.61
C ARG A 8 -25.28 -60.11 -67.41
N GLY A 9 -25.55 -59.19 -66.49
CA GLY A 9 -24.55 -58.20 -66.06
C GLY A 9 -25.01 -57.16 -65.05
N GLY A 10 -26.06 -57.42 -64.26
CA GLY A 10 -26.47 -56.54 -63.16
C GLY A 10 -26.02 -57.13 -61.82
N ARG A 11 -24.83 -56.73 -61.34
CA ARG A 11 -24.35 -56.81 -59.93
C ARG A 11 -22.84 -56.53 -59.87
N SER A 12 -22.44 -55.27 -59.85
CA SER A 12 -21.08 -54.90 -59.38
C SER A 12 -20.98 -53.55 -58.65
N TRP A 13 -22.10 -52.86 -58.40
CA TRP A 13 -22.08 -51.48 -57.85
C TRP A 13 -22.40 -51.34 -56.36
N LEU A 14 -22.51 -52.45 -55.61
CA LEU A 14 -22.83 -52.41 -54.17
C LEU A 14 -21.63 -52.60 -53.24
N TRP A 15 -20.46 -53.01 -53.76
CA TRP A 15 -19.27 -53.25 -52.92
C TRP A 15 -18.31 -52.06 -52.81
N THR A 16 -18.37 -51.10 -53.74
CA THR A 16 -17.54 -49.88 -53.69
C THR A 16 -18.06 -48.83 -52.71
N GLY A 17 -19.37 -48.81 -52.43
CA GLY A 17 -19.98 -47.88 -51.47
C GLY A 17 -19.68 -48.22 -49.99
N GLY A 18 -19.59 -49.52 -49.65
CA GLY A 18 -19.31 -49.96 -48.27
C GLY A 18 -17.91 -49.61 -47.78
N VAL A 19 -16.90 -49.69 -48.65
CA VAL A 19 -15.50 -49.37 -48.32
C VAL A 19 -15.30 -47.86 -48.12
N LEU A 20 -15.98 -47.03 -48.92
CA LEU A 20 -15.95 -45.56 -48.75
C LEU A 20 -16.67 -45.10 -47.48
N PHE A 21 -17.78 -45.75 -47.11
CA PHE A 21 -18.51 -45.42 -45.89
C PHE A 21 -17.71 -45.79 -44.62
N VAL A 22 -17.06 -46.96 -44.60
CA VAL A 22 -16.19 -47.38 -43.49
C VAL A 22 -14.96 -46.46 -43.37
N GLY A 23 -14.37 -46.06 -44.49
CA GLY A 23 -13.27 -45.09 -44.50
C GLY A 23 -13.67 -43.71 -43.96
N ALA A 24 -14.83 -43.19 -44.37
CA ALA A 24 -15.34 -41.89 -43.91
C ALA A 24 -15.70 -41.88 -42.42
N VAL A 25 -16.30 -42.97 -41.91
CA VAL A 25 -16.59 -43.13 -40.47
C VAL A 25 -15.29 -43.23 -39.66
N SER A 26 -14.26 -43.92 -40.17
CA SER A 26 -12.94 -44.00 -39.52
C SER A 26 -12.21 -42.65 -39.49
N VAL A 27 -12.30 -41.85 -40.56
CA VAL A 27 -11.72 -40.50 -40.58
C VAL A 27 -12.49 -39.56 -39.66
N GLY A 28 -13.83 -39.64 -39.65
CA GLY A 28 -14.69 -38.84 -38.78
C GLY A 28 -14.41 -39.09 -37.29
N THR A 29 -14.23 -40.36 -36.90
CA THR A 29 -13.88 -40.73 -35.52
C THR A 29 -12.49 -40.25 -35.11
N VAL A 30 -11.49 -40.30 -36.01
CA VAL A 30 -10.14 -39.75 -35.74
C VAL A 30 -10.15 -38.23 -35.62
N VAL A 31 -10.88 -37.53 -36.50
CA VAL A 31 -11.03 -36.07 -36.44
C VAL A 31 -11.77 -35.65 -35.18
N TRP A 32 -12.85 -36.33 -34.83
CA TRP A 32 -13.60 -36.10 -33.60
C TRP A 32 -12.76 -36.35 -32.35
N ARG A 33 -11.95 -37.43 -32.33
CA ARG A 33 -11.02 -37.73 -31.24
C ARG A 33 -9.96 -36.64 -31.09
N ARG A 34 -9.32 -36.21 -32.18
CA ARG A 34 -8.36 -35.10 -32.18
C ARG A 34 -8.99 -33.77 -31.79
N TRP A 35 -10.26 -33.55 -32.13
CA TRP A 35 -11.01 -32.37 -31.72
C TRP A 35 -11.32 -32.40 -30.22
N LEU A 36 -11.77 -33.54 -29.69
CA LEU A 36 -11.98 -33.74 -28.26
C LEU A 36 -10.68 -33.59 -27.46
N GLU A 37 -9.58 -34.19 -27.92
CA GLU A 37 -8.27 -34.04 -27.29
C GLU A 37 -7.81 -32.58 -27.28
N ARG A 38 -8.06 -31.82 -28.35
CA ARG A 38 -7.81 -30.37 -28.36
C ARG A 38 -8.68 -29.64 -27.35
N ARG A 39 -9.98 -29.93 -27.28
CA ARG A 39 -10.90 -29.32 -26.31
C ARG A 39 -10.54 -29.64 -24.86
N VAL A 40 -10.09 -30.86 -24.59
CA VAL A 40 -9.63 -31.27 -23.26
C VAL A 40 -8.34 -30.51 -22.92
N ARG A 41 -7.37 -30.45 -23.84
CA ARG A 41 -6.13 -29.67 -23.66
C ARG A 41 -6.39 -28.17 -23.45
N GLU A 42 -7.32 -27.58 -24.20
CA GLU A 42 -7.74 -26.18 -24.01
C GLU A 42 -8.33 -25.95 -22.61
N ARG A 43 -9.18 -26.87 -22.12
CA ARG A 43 -9.77 -26.78 -20.77
C ARG A 43 -8.75 -26.98 -19.67
N GLU A 44 -7.83 -27.93 -19.85
CA GLU A 44 -6.72 -28.19 -18.92
C GLU A 44 -5.76 -27.01 -18.88
N ALA A 45 -5.35 -26.47 -20.03
CA ALA A 45 -4.51 -25.27 -20.11
C ALA A 45 -5.20 -24.05 -19.48
N ALA A 46 -6.50 -23.85 -19.72
CA ALA A 46 -7.27 -22.77 -19.10
C ALA A 46 -7.40 -22.96 -17.58
N ALA A 47 -7.55 -24.20 -17.09
CA ALA A 47 -7.59 -24.48 -15.67
C ALA A 47 -6.23 -24.23 -15.00
N VAL A 48 -5.14 -24.67 -15.62
CA VAL A 48 -3.77 -24.41 -15.14
C VAL A 48 -3.48 -22.91 -15.13
N MET A 49 -3.90 -22.17 -16.16
CA MET A 49 -3.72 -20.73 -16.22
C MET A 49 -4.47 -20.02 -15.08
N ARG A 50 -5.72 -20.40 -14.81
CA ARG A 50 -6.49 -19.85 -13.68
C ARG A 50 -5.83 -20.09 -12.33
N VAL A 51 -5.28 -21.28 -12.11
CA VAL A 51 -4.54 -21.59 -10.87
C VAL A 51 -3.29 -20.72 -10.77
N LYS A 52 -2.49 -20.62 -11.84
CA LYS A 52 -1.32 -19.74 -11.88
C LYS A 52 -1.68 -18.28 -11.58
N VAL A 53 -2.79 -17.79 -12.12
CA VAL A 53 -3.28 -16.43 -11.87
C VAL A 53 -3.60 -16.20 -10.41
N ARG A 54 -4.37 -17.11 -9.80
CA ARG A 54 -4.72 -17.00 -8.38
C ARG A 54 -3.48 -17.04 -7.50
N ASP A 55 -2.59 -18.01 -7.73
CA ASP A 55 -1.38 -18.18 -6.93
C ASP A 55 -0.46 -16.95 -7.04
N ARG A 56 -0.47 -16.26 -8.20
CA ARG A 56 0.23 -14.99 -8.40
C ARG A 56 -0.43 -13.85 -7.68
N PHE A 57 -1.74 -13.71 -7.80
CA PHE A 57 -2.49 -12.71 -7.05
C PHE A 57 -2.22 -12.83 -5.53
N GLU A 58 -2.26 -14.05 -4.98
CA GLU A 58 -1.94 -14.33 -3.58
C GLU A 58 -0.47 -14.02 -3.24
N ALA A 59 0.47 -14.25 -4.17
CA ALA A 59 1.87 -13.85 -4.00
C ALA A 59 2.01 -12.32 -3.98
N THR A 60 1.36 -11.62 -4.89
CA THR A 60 1.33 -10.15 -4.95
C THR A 60 0.81 -9.57 -3.64
N GLN A 61 -0.26 -10.14 -3.05
CA GLN A 61 -0.78 -9.65 -1.77
C GLN A 61 0.26 -9.74 -0.65
N ARG A 62 1.00 -10.86 -0.58
CA ARG A 62 2.09 -11.02 0.39
C ARG A 62 3.24 -10.06 0.13
N GLU A 63 3.56 -9.78 -1.13
CA GLU A 63 4.59 -8.81 -1.51
C GLU A 63 4.22 -7.38 -1.13
N VAL A 64 2.93 -7.00 -1.21
CA VAL A 64 2.46 -5.68 -0.77
C VAL A 64 2.76 -5.44 0.70
N VAL A 65 2.36 -6.37 1.58
CA VAL A 65 2.60 -6.24 3.03
C VAL A 65 4.09 -6.19 3.34
N ALA A 66 4.89 -7.03 2.69
CA ALA A 66 6.34 -7.06 2.87
C ALA A 66 7.01 -5.75 2.40
N ALA A 67 6.56 -5.20 1.27
CA ALA A 67 7.03 -3.93 0.74
C ALA A 67 6.71 -2.79 1.70
N VAL A 68 5.43 -2.64 2.12
CA VAL A 68 5.03 -1.59 3.07
C VAL A 68 5.84 -1.70 4.36
N ARG A 69 5.98 -2.91 4.93
CA ARG A 69 6.79 -3.14 6.13
C ARG A 69 8.23 -2.65 5.96
N ALA A 70 8.84 -2.88 4.81
CA ALA A 70 10.21 -2.46 4.54
C ALA A 70 10.35 -0.94 4.35
N LEU A 71 9.28 -0.24 3.95
CA LEU A 71 9.22 1.21 3.77
C LEU A 71 8.90 1.98 5.08
N VAL A 72 8.24 1.35 6.06
CA VAL A 72 7.84 1.99 7.33
C VAL A 72 9.00 2.70 8.07
N PRO A 73 10.22 2.13 8.19
CA PRO A 73 11.33 2.84 8.82
C PRO A 73 11.75 4.11 8.08
N VAL A 74 11.69 4.10 6.74
CA VAL A 74 12.01 5.29 5.94
C VAL A 74 10.95 6.37 6.16
N LEU A 75 9.69 5.95 6.27
CA LEU A 75 8.60 6.83 6.64
C LEU A 75 8.80 7.44 8.05
N GLU A 76 9.31 6.68 9.02
CA GLU A 76 9.63 7.21 10.35
C GLU A 76 10.64 8.36 10.27
N ASP A 77 11.73 8.17 9.53
CA ASP A 77 12.76 9.18 9.36
C ASP A 77 12.21 10.45 8.68
N CYS A 78 11.43 10.30 7.61
CA CYS A 78 10.84 11.43 6.89
C CYS A 78 9.78 12.18 7.70
N VAL A 79 8.94 11.47 8.46
CA VAL A 79 7.92 12.10 9.31
C VAL A 79 8.57 12.78 10.52
N ALA A 80 9.69 12.26 11.04
CA ALA A 80 10.38 12.86 12.17
C ALA A 80 11.15 14.15 11.80
N TRP A 81 11.82 14.16 10.65
CA TRP A 81 12.78 15.21 10.27
C TRP A 81 12.30 16.13 9.15
N GLY A 82 11.13 15.88 8.57
CA GLY A 82 10.73 16.49 7.31
C GLY A 82 11.40 15.82 6.11
N PRO A 83 11.13 16.31 4.87
CA PRO A 83 11.65 15.71 3.64
C PRO A 83 13.17 15.49 3.72
N CYS A 84 13.60 14.23 3.63
CA CYS A 84 15.01 13.88 3.74
C CYS A 84 15.76 14.27 2.46
N GLY A 85 16.32 15.47 2.43
CA GLY A 85 17.26 15.89 1.38
C GLY A 85 17.14 17.35 1.00
N GLY A 86 18.08 18.17 1.45
CA GLY A 86 18.28 19.54 0.98
C GLY A 86 18.43 20.54 2.13
N ALA A 87 19.67 20.74 2.58
CA ALA A 87 20.05 21.96 3.28
C ALA A 87 19.85 23.14 2.31
N GLY A 88 18.69 23.79 2.32
CA GLY A 88 18.44 24.94 1.43
C GLY A 88 17.05 25.54 1.49
N ASP A 89 15.99 24.72 1.56
CA ASP A 89 14.62 25.24 1.46
C ASP A 89 13.98 25.34 2.84
N ALA A 90 14.06 26.53 3.43
CA ALA A 90 13.53 26.88 4.75
C ALA A 90 11.98 26.92 4.82
N GLU A 91 11.26 26.33 3.87
CA GLU A 91 9.79 26.31 3.79
C GLU A 91 9.18 24.92 4.06
N GLY A 92 9.98 23.96 4.54
CA GLY A 92 9.48 22.65 4.97
C GLY A 92 8.68 22.72 6.29
N PRO A 93 7.68 21.83 6.49
CA PRO A 93 7.01 21.69 7.78
C PRO A 93 8.02 21.45 8.91
N LEU A 94 7.79 22.05 10.08
CA LEU A 94 8.65 21.88 11.25
C LEU A 94 8.85 20.39 11.58
N PRO A 95 10.06 19.97 12.00
CA PRO A 95 10.31 18.57 12.34
C PRO A 95 9.41 18.12 13.50
N LEU A 96 8.59 17.11 13.26
CA LEU A 96 7.75 16.43 14.27
C LEU A 96 8.61 15.46 15.11
N ASP A 97 9.74 15.93 15.63
CA ASP A 97 10.63 15.13 16.48
C ASP A 97 10.16 15.12 17.94
N VAL A 98 9.13 14.30 18.18
CA VAL A 98 8.54 14.07 19.51
C VAL A 98 9.57 13.47 20.48
N GLU A 99 10.60 12.76 20.00
CA GLU A 99 11.64 12.18 20.86
C GLU A 99 12.66 13.24 21.30
N ALA A 100 13.08 14.15 20.41
CA ALA A 100 13.90 15.29 20.78
C ALA A 100 13.18 16.21 21.77
N LEU A 101 11.90 16.54 21.54
CA LEU A 101 11.10 17.33 22.48
C LEU A 101 11.03 16.66 23.86
N PHE A 102 10.79 15.35 23.90
CA PHE A 102 10.76 14.60 25.15
C PHE A 102 12.14 14.53 25.84
N ALA A 103 13.22 14.43 25.07
CA ALA A 103 14.58 14.47 25.58
C ALA A 103 14.95 15.84 26.16
N GLN A 104 14.58 16.93 25.48
CA GLN A 104 14.74 18.30 25.98
C GLN A 104 13.97 18.51 27.28
N LEU A 105 12.74 18.02 27.34
CA LEU A 105 11.91 18.05 28.56
C LEU A 105 12.56 17.28 29.73
N LYS A 106 13.12 16.08 29.48
CA LYS A 106 13.87 15.33 30.50
C LYS A 106 15.10 16.09 30.99
N ARG A 107 15.84 16.74 30.10
CA ARG A 107 17.00 17.58 30.46
C ARG A 107 16.57 18.79 31.29
N ALA A 108 15.50 19.48 30.90
CA ALA A 108 14.94 20.61 31.65
C ALA A 108 14.47 20.20 33.06
N ARG A 109 13.96 18.97 33.22
CA ARG A 109 13.63 18.41 34.54
C ARG A 109 14.87 18.15 35.40
N ALA A 110 15.97 17.67 34.81
CA ALA A 110 17.21 17.40 35.53
C ALA A 110 17.93 18.69 35.99
N VAL A 111 17.80 19.79 35.24
CA VAL A 111 18.43 21.08 35.55
C VAL A 111 17.60 21.93 36.53
N GLY A 112 16.29 21.73 36.61
CA GLY A 112 15.34 22.54 37.39
C GLY A 112 15.38 22.42 38.92
N GLY A 113 16.50 21.99 39.52
CA GLY A 113 16.69 21.92 40.98
C GLY A 113 17.05 23.24 41.68
N GLY A 114 17.28 24.33 40.92
CA GLY A 114 17.59 25.67 41.46
C GLY A 114 16.50 26.67 41.11
N GLY A 115 15.84 27.23 42.12
CA GLY A 115 14.61 28.03 42.01
C GLY A 115 14.74 29.28 41.13
N GLY A 116 13.90 29.35 40.10
CA GLY A 116 13.64 30.54 39.29
C GLY A 116 12.40 30.35 38.43
N GLY A 117 11.37 31.21 38.60
CA GLY A 117 10.05 31.06 37.97
C GLY A 117 10.05 31.04 36.43
N GLY A 118 11.13 31.49 35.78
CA GLY A 118 11.28 31.38 34.32
C GLY A 118 11.46 29.95 33.81
N GLY A 119 11.99 29.03 34.63
CA GLY A 119 12.20 27.64 34.23
C GLY A 119 10.91 26.83 34.13
N ASP A 120 9.86 27.22 34.84
CA ASP A 120 8.57 26.50 34.82
C ASP A 120 7.68 26.94 33.66
N VAL A 121 7.82 28.18 33.19
CA VAL A 121 7.18 28.68 31.96
C VAL A 121 7.70 27.91 30.75
N LEU A 122 9.03 27.82 30.60
CA LEU A 122 9.67 27.07 29.51
C LEU A 122 9.31 25.56 29.55
N LYS A 123 9.22 24.96 30.73
CA LYS A 123 8.78 23.56 30.86
C LYS A 123 7.33 23.37 30.41
N ASN A 124 6.44 24.30 30.75
CA ASN A 124 5.06 24.23 30.32
C ASN A 124 4.95 24.40 28.80
N GLU A 125 5.69 25.33 28.20
CA GLU A 125 5.79 25.49 26.74
C GLU A 125 6.23 24.18 26.06
N LEU A 126 7.31 23.55 26.53
CA LEU A 126 7.79 22.26 26.02
C LEU A 126 6.74 21.14 26.12
N TRP A 127 5.93 21.15 27.18
CA TRP A 127 4.85 20.18 27.33
C TRP A 127 3.69 20.44 26.37
N GLU A 128 3.34 21.71 26.14
CA GLU A 128 2.30 22.11 25.19
C GLU A 128 2.71 21.74 23.75
N GLU A 129 3.97 21.98 23.38
CA GLU A 129 4.54 21.55 22.11
C GLU A 129 4.54 20.02 21.98
N LEU A 130 5.01 19.30 23.00
CA LEU A 130 5.01 17.83 23.00
C LEU A 130 3.60 17.25 22.85
N LYS A 131 2.61 17.86 23.50
CA LYS A 131 1.20 17.46 23.43
C LYS A 131 0.70 17.53 22.00
N LEU A 132 0.86 18.67 21.34
CA LEU A 132 0.40 18.87 19.97
C LEU A 132 1.19 17.96 19.01
N ALA A 133 2.52 17.91 19.14
CA ALA A 133 3.39 17.09 18.29
C ALA A 133 3.08 15.59 18.38
N ALA A 134 2.78 15.07 19.57
CA ALA A 134 2.42 13.67 19.75
C ALA A 134 1.10 13.33 19.03
N VAL A 135 0.08 14.19 19.12
CA VAL A 135 -1.20 13.98 18.45
C VAL A 135 -1.05 14.15 16.94
N MET A 136 -0.36 15.18 16.47
CA MET A 136 -0.06 15.39 15.05
C MET A 136 0.64 14.16 14.46
N LYS A 137 1.69 13.65 15.13
CA LYS A 137 2.42 12.47 14.66
C LYS A 137 1.54 11.22 14.58
N LEU A 138 0.64 10.98 15.54
CA LEU A 138 -0.30 9.85 15.47
C LEU A 138 -1.18 9.91 14.22
N VAL A 139 -1.76 11.09 13.96
CA VAL A 139 -2.64 11.32 12.82
C VAL A 139 -1.84 11.17 11.51
N MET A 140 -0.65 11.78 11.42
CA MET A 140 0.22 11.67 10.25
C MET A 140 0.63 10.23 9.95
N VAL A 141 0.99 9.45 10.96
CA VAL A 141 1.34 8.01 10.78
C VAL A 141 0.14 7.22 10.27
N ALA A 142 -1.07 7.46 10.80
CA ALA A 142 -2.28 6.78 10.33
C ALA A 142 -2.53 7.00 8.83
N TYR A 143 -2.47 8.25 8.38
CA TYR A 143 -2.71 8.60 6.99
C TYR A 143 -1.57 8.15 6.06
N THR A 144 -0.30 8.35 6.45
CA THR A 144 0.82 8.02 5.58
C THR A 144 1.03 6.51 5.42
N VAL A 145 0.83 5.71 6.47
CA VAL A 145 0.83 4.24 6.36
C VAL A 145 -0.34 3.75 5.51
N SER A 146 -1.53 4.33 5.68
CA SER A 146 -2.70 4.00 4.84
C SER A 146 -2.49 4.35 3.37
N ALA A 147 -1.91 5.53 3.10
CA ALA A 147 -1.61 6.00 1.75
C ALA A 147 -0.58 5.11 1.06
N LEU A 148 0.48 4.77 1.78
CA LEU A 148 1.52 3.87 1.29
C LEU A 148 0.98 2.47 1.01
N THR A 149 0.11 1.95 1.89
CA THR A 149 -0.54 0.65 1.71
C THR A 149 -1.40 0.63 0.44
N LEU A 150 -2.23 1.67 0.26
CA LEU A 150 -3.08 1.80 -0.92
C LEU A 150 -2.25 1.92 -2.21
N LEU A 151 -1.25 2.81 -2.24
CA LEU A 151 -0.39 3.01 -3.41
C LEU A 151 0.35 1.73 -3.77
N THR A 152 0.97 1.07 -2.79
CA THR A 152 1.70 -0.18 -3.03
C THR A 152 0.75 -1.26 -3.55
N LYS A 153 -0.46 -1.37 -3.00
CA LYS A 153 -1.48 -2.31 -3.49
C LYS A 153 -1.80 -2.06 -4.97
N VAL A 154 -2.06 -0.81 -5.36
CA VAL A 154 -2.38 -0.47 -6.75
C VAL A 154 -1.18 -0.73 -7.66
N GLN A 155 0.01 -0.25 -7.28
CA GLN A 155 1.23 -0.41 -8.09
C GLN A 155 1.54 -1.89 -8.36
N LEU A 156 1.50 -2.74 -7.32
CA LEU A 156 1.88 -4.15 -7.48
C LEU A 156 0.84 -4.95 -8.25
N ASN A 157 -0.45 -4.67 -8.07
CA ASN A 157 -1.49 -5.35 -8.84
C ASN A 157 -1.46 -4.92 -10.32
N LEU A 158 -1.14 -3.66 -10.65
CA LEU A 158 -0.95 -3.21 -12.03
C LEU A 158 0.26 -3.89 -12.69
N LEU A 159 1.40 -3.95 -12.01
CA LEU A 159 2.59 -4.63 -12.53
C LEU A 159 2.34 -6.13 -12.72
N SER A 160 1.71 -6.78 -11.74
CA SER A 160 1.39 -8.22 -11.80
C SER A 160 0.43 -8.54 -12.95
N ARG A 161 -0.54 -7.66 -13.21
CA ARG A 161 -1.46 -7.79 -14.36
C ARG A 161 -0.72 -7.67 -15.70
N ARG A 162 0.25 -6.76 -15.83
CA ARG A 162 1.04 -6.65 -17.06
C ARG A 162 1.88 -7.90 -17.31
N GLN A 163 2.58 -8.37 -16.27
CA GLN A 163 3.31 -9.65 -16.31
C GLN A 163 2.39 -10.81 -16.75
N TYR A 164 1.15 -10.84 -16.26
CA TYR A 164 0.17 -11.82 -16.69
C TYR A 164 -0.16 -11.74 -18.19
N PHE A 165 -0.40 -10.55 -18.74
CA PHE A 165 -0.74 -10.40 -20.17
C PHE A 165 0.42 -10.81 -21.09
N GLU A 166 1.65 -10.55 -20.69
CA GLU A 166 2.84 -10.97 -21.44
C GLU A 166 2.98 -12.49 -21.45
N LEU A 167 2.81 -13.14 -20.30
CA LEU A 167 2.88 -14.60 -20.22
C LEU A 167 1.74 -15.27 -20.96
N LEU A 168 0.56 -14.66 -20.98
CA LEU A 168 -0.53 -15.11 -21.84
C LEU A 168 -0.14 -15.00 -23.32
N ALA A 169 0.50 -13.91 -23.72
CA ALA A 169 0.99 -13.73 -25.08
C ALA A 169 2.08 -14.76 -25.44
N GLU A 170 3.05 -15.03 -24.57
CA GLU A 170 4.09 -16.06 -24.77
C GLU A 170 3.49 -17.47 -24.91
N VAL A 171 2.55 -17.83 -24.04
CA VAL A 171 1.82 -19.11 -24.13
C VAL A 171 1.06 -19.22 -25.45
N THR A 172 0.51 -18.12 -25.99
CA THR A 172 -0.12 -18.13 -27.32
C THR A 172 0.88 -18.26 -28.47
N ARG A 173 2.12 -17.81 -28.29
CA ARG A 173 3.20 -17.92 -29.27
C ARG A 173 3.90 -19.29 -29.24
N GLY A 174 3.66 -20.10 -28.20
CA GLY A 174 4.25 -21.42 -28.04
C GLY A 174 5.71 -21.37 -27.59
N GLU A 175 6.12 -20.26 -26.98
CA GLU A 175 7.45 -20.06 -26.41
C GLU A 175 7.41 -20.45 -24.93
N ASP A 176 8.20 -21.45 -24.54
CA ASP A 176 8.37 -21.83 -23.13
C ASP A 176 9.40 -20.88 -22.50
N SER A 177 8.94 -19.76 -21.96
CA SER A 177 9.75 -18.83 -21.17
C SER A 177 8.99 -18.40 -19.92
N GLY A 178 9.74 -17.89 -18.94
CA GLY A 178 9.19 -17.03 -17.90
C GLY A 178 9.25 -17.58 -16.49
N SER A 179 10.44 -17.58 -15.91
CA SER A 179 10.59 -17.47 -14.45
C SER A 179 10.07 -16.10 -14.02
N TRP A 180 9.01 -16.09 -13.21
CA TRP A 180 8.40 -14.85 -12.72
C TRP A 180 9.30 -14.26 -11.63
N SER A 181 9.81 -13.05 -11.85
CA SER A 181 10.75 -12.39 -10.94
C SER A 181 10.04 -11.81 -9.71
N SER A 182 10.54 -12.12 -8.51
CA SER A 182 10.14 -11.53 -7.22
C SER A 182 10.74 -10.12 -7.05
N THR A 183 10.39 -9.21 -7.96
CA THR A 183 11.10 -7.95 -8.20
C THR A 183 10.92 -6.93 -7.07
N VAL A 184 9.76 -6.88 -6.42
CA VAL A 184 9.40 -5.76 -5.54
C VAL A 184 10.06 -5.86 -4.17
N ALA A 185 9.98 -7.01 -3.50
CA ALA A 185 10.63 -7.19 -2.20
C ALA A 185 12.16 -7.03 -2.32
N SER A 186 12.73 -7.50 -3.43
CA SER A 186 14.13 -7.27 -3.79
C SER A 186 14.40 -5.78 -4.03
N TRP A 187 13.56 -5.10 -4.83
CA TRP A 187 13.67 -3.67 -5.11
C TRP A 187 13.58 -2.81 -3.84
N VAL A 188 12.58 -3.00 -2.98
CA VAL A 188 12.44 -2.24 -1.72
C VAL A 188 13.61 -2.51 -0.78
N CYS A 189 14.02 -3.79 -0.66
CA CYS A 189 15.18 -4.14 0.14
C CYS A 189 16.47 -3.51 -0.41
N ASN A 190 16.58 -3.37 -1.73
CA ASN A 190 17.73 -2.75 -2.37
C ASN A 190 17.73 -1.24 -2.21
N TRP A 191 16.58 -0.59 -2.40
CA TRP A 191 16.36 0.84 -2.15
C TRP A 191 16.71 1.20 -0.70
N ARG A 192 16.28 0.39 0.27
CA ARG A 192 16.63 0.56 1.69
C ARG A 192 18.12 0.39 1.98
N ARG A 193 18.82 -0.49 1.26
CA ARG A 193 20.23 -0.83 1.53
C ARG A 193 21.22 0.03 0.73
N GLY A 194 20.75 0.82 -0.22
CA GLY A 194 21.59 1.61 -1.13
C GLY A 194 22.59 0.77 -1.93
N SER A 195 22.35 -0.54 -2.06
CA SER A 195 23.25 -1.47 -2.74
C SER A 195 22.87 -1.65 -4.21
N GLU A 196 23.81 -2.12 -5.03
CA GLU A 196 23.50 -2.61 -6.36
C GLU A 196 22.79 -3.97 -6.26
N PRO A 197 21.87 -4.30 -7.18
CA PRO A 197 21.38 -5.67 -7.28
C PRO A 197 22.56 -6.59 -7.54
N ALA A 198 22.71 -7.63 -6.72
CA ALA A 198 23.56 -8.76 -7.07
C ALA A 198 23.02 -9.35 -8.37
N SER A 199 23.69 -9.02 -9.47
CA SER A 199 23.46 -9.52 -10.82
C SER A 199 23.58 -11.03 -10.83
N THR A 200 22.45 -11.69 -10.55
CA THR A 200 22.33 -13.14 -10.65
C THR A 200 21.05 -13.47 -11.40
N MET A 201 20.95 -13.01 -12.65
CA MET A 201 20.15 -13.67 -13.67
C MET A 201 20.58 -13.19 -15.05
N SER A 202 20.81 -14.15 -15.93
CA SER A 202 21.29 -14.07 -17.30
C SER A 202 20.54 -13.02 -18.12
N ALA A 203 21.29 -12.03 -18.61
CA ALA A 203 20.88 -11.10 -19.65
C ALA A 203 20.77 -11.85 -20.98
N ASP A 204 19.55 -11.98 -21.48
CA ASP A 204 19.28 -12.36 -22.87
C ASP A 204 18.03 -11.59 -23.34
N SER A 205 18.12 -10.25 -23.47
CA SER A 205 17.42 -9.38 -24.45
C SER A 205 17.39 -7.91 -24.00
N ALA A 206 17.70 -6.98 -24.91
CA ALA A 206 17.63 -5.53 -24.64
C ALA A 206 16.23 -5.05 -24.18
N GLY A 207 15.16 -5.75 -24.59
CA GLY A 207 13.78 -5.43 -24.18
C GLY A 207 13.50 -5.62 -22.68
N ASP A 208 14.17 -6.58 -22.03
CA ASP A 208 13.95 -6.85 -20.60
C ASP A 208 14.56 -5.76 -19.71
N GLU A 209 15.63 -5.10 -20.17
CA GLU A 209 16.24 -4.00 -19.43
C GLU A 209 15.39 -2.73 -19.46
N HIS A 210 14.81 -2.35 -20.61
CA HIS A 210 13.91 -1.20 -20.71
C HIS A 210 12.64 -1.41 -19.88
N ARG A 211 12.10 -2.63 -19.92
CA ARG A 211 10.98 -3.02 -19.08
C ARG A 211 11.32 -2.86 -17.59
N TYR A 212 12.45 -3.41 -17.15
CA TYR A 212 12.89 -3.30 -15.75
C TYR A 212 13.11 -1.84 -15.33
N ALA A 213 13.63 -0.99 -16.23
CA ALA A 213 13.77 0.44 -15.99
C ALA A 213 12.41 1.12 -15.75
N ASN A 214 11.41 0.83 -16.59
CA ASN A 214 10.05 1.36 -16.42
C ASN A 214 9.38 0.85 -15.12
N GLU A 215 9.54 -0.44 -14.77
CA GLU A 215 9.00 -0.99 -13.52
C GLU A 215 9.64 -0.33 -12.30
N ARG A 216 10.97 -0.11 -12.31
CA ARG A 216 11.70 0.62 -11.25
C ARG A 216 11.24 2.06 -11.14
N ALA A 217 11.09 2.77 -12.26
CA ALA A 217 10.61 4.15 -12.31
C ALA A 217 9.20 4.26 -11.73
N PHE A 218 8.32 3.32 -12.06
CA PHE A 218 6.95 3.30 -11.56
C PHE A 218 6.90 3.06 -10.05
N LEU A 219 7.65 2.08 -9.54
CA LEU A 219 7.71 1.79 -8.11
C LEU A 219 8.34 2.93 -7.31
N SER A 220 9.34 3.63 -7.88
CA SER A 220 10.01 4.73 -7.19
C SER A 220 9.12 5.95 -6.93
N LEU A 221 7.95 6.02 -7.55
CA LEU A 221 6.94 7.04 -7.22
C LEU A 221 6.45 6.94 -5.77
N SER A 222 6.60 5.79 -5.09
CA SER A 222 6.32 5.70 -3.65
C SER A 222 7.17 6.67 -2.82
N TRP A 223 8.31 7.11 -3.35
CA TRP A 223 9.15 8.15 -2.75
C TRP A 223 8.37 9.46 -2.56
N TRP A 224 7.49 9.82 -3.50
CA TRP A 224 6.69 11.04 -3.41
C TRP A 224 5.81 11.05 -2.17
N THR A 225 5.01 9.99 -1.98
CA THR A 225 4.13 9.84 -0.81
C THR A 225 4.90 9.86 0.50
N ILE A 226 6.12 9.32 0.52
CA ILE A 226 6.96 9.27 1.72
C ILE A 226 7.60 10.63 2.05
N ASN A 227 8.00 11.43 1.05
CA ASN A 227 8.81 12.63 1.27
C ASN A 227 8.07 13.96 1.13
N ARG A 228 7.15 14.08 0.16
CA ARG A 228 6.54 15.37 -0.19
C ARG A 228 5.01 15.35 -0.24
N GLY A 229 4.41 14.21 -0.58
CA GLY A 229 2.96 14.09 -0.78
C GLY A 229 2.14 14.44 0.46
N TRP A 230 2.69 14.25 1.67
CA TRP A 230 2.00 14.54 2.92
C TRP A 230 2.08 16.00 3.38
N SER A 231 2.75 16.90 2.65
CA SER A 231 2.93 18.30 3.05
C SER A 231 1.61 19.07 3.22
N SER A 232 0.67 18.91 2.28
CA SER A 232 -0.67 19.50 2.37
C SER A 232 -1.48 18.92 3.53
N LEU A 233 -1.36 17.60 3.74
CA LEU A 233 -1.96 16.91 4.87
C LEU A 233 -1.41 17.41 6.20
N HIS A 234 -0.10 17.65 6.31
CA HIS A 234 0.52 18.15 7.52
C HIS A 234 -0.07 19.49 7.95
N SER A 235 -0.19 20.45 7.02
CA SER A 235 -0.78 21.75 7.31
C SER A 235 -2.23 21.65 7.79
N ALA A 236 -3.01 20.73 7.18
CA ALA A 236 -4.37 20.45 7.60
C ALA A 236 -4.44 19.82 9.01
N VAL A 237 -3.57 18.84 9.29
CA VAL A 237 -3.48 18.16 10.59
C VAL A 237 -3.06 19.15 11.68
N GLU A 238 -2.05 19.99 11.41
CA GLU A 238 -1.59 21.02 12.33
C GLU A 238 -2.72 21.97 12.73
N THR A 239 -3.46 22.47 11.74
CA THR A 239 -4.60 23.36 11.96
C THR A 239 -5.70 22.67 12.78
N ALA A 240 -6.04 21.41 12.45
CA ALA A 240 -7.07 20.66 13.14
C ALA A 240 -6.70 20.31 14.59
N VAL A 241 -5.44 19.90 14.81
CA VAL A 241 -4.93 19.55 16.15
C VAL A 241 -4.82 20.80 17.03
N ALA A 242 -4.32 21.91 16.49
CA ALA A 242 -4.28 23.18 17.21
C ALA A 242 -5.69 23.64 17.63
N ARG A 243 -6.69 23.42 16.77
CA ARG A 243 -8.10 23.74 17.07
C ARG A 243 -8.70 22.86 18.16
N GLU A 244 -8.52 21.54 18.12
CA GLU A 244 -9.22 20.62 19.04
C GLU A 244 -8.45 20.32 20.33
N PHE A 245 -7.13 20.52 20.35
CA PHE A 245 -6.28 20.24 21.53
C PHE A 245 -5.54 21.48 22.06
N GLY A 246 -5.57 22.62 21.37
CA GLY A 246 -4.88 23.85 21.81
C GLY A 246 -5.43 24.43 23.11
N ASP A 247 -6.75 24.30 23.34
CA ASP A 247 -7.45 24.80 24.53
C ASP A 247 -7.29 23.89 25.76
N VAL A 248 -6.91 22.62 25.56
CA VAL A 248 -6.77 21.63 26.64
C VAL A 248 -5.43 21.83 27.36
N PRO A 249 -5.42 22.20 28.65
CA PRO A 249 -4.18 22.38 29.39
C PRO A 249 -3.48 21.03 29.61
N VAL A 250 -2.14 21.00 29.52
CA VAL A 250 -1.34 19.76 29.72
C VAL A 250 -1.64 19.06 31.06
N ARG A 251 -1.87 19.83 32.13
CA ARG A 251 -2.18 19.30 33.47
C ARG A 251 -3.66 19.02 33.68
N GLY A 252 -4.51 19.34 32.71
CA GLY A 252 -5.94 19.05 32.74
C GLY A 252 -6.20 17.56 32.73
N THR A 253 -7.19 17.14 33.50
CA THR A 253 -7.72 15.77 33.45
C THR A 253 -8.69 15.65 32.29
N LEU A 254 -8.47 14.67 31.42
CA LEU A 254 -9.30 14.39 30.26
C LEU A 254 -9.78 12.93 30.32
N ALA A 255 -11.06 12.70 30.06
CA ALA A 255 -11.59 11.35 29.92
C ALA A 255 -11.16 10.73 28.59
N LEU A 256 -10.94 9.41 28.54
CA LEU A 256 -10.61 8.70 27.30
C LEU A 256 -11.65 8.94 26.20
N ASP A 257 -12.94 8.97 26.55
CA ASP A 257 -14.02 9.21 25.59
C ASP A 257 -13.97 10.63 25.00
N GLU A 258 -13.62 11.64 25.83
CA GLU A 258 -13.46 13.01 25.35
C GLU A 258 -12.24 13.14 24.44
N TYR A 259 -11.12 12.48 24.79
CA TYR A 259 -9.95 12.38 23.93
C TYR A 259 -10.30 11.74 22.58
N ALA A 260 -11.04 10.62 22.60
CA ALA A 260 -11.47 9.91 21.40
C ALA A 260 -12.36 10.77 20.49
N GLN A 261 -13.29 11.54 21.08
CA GLN A 261 -14.15 12.47 20.35
C GLN A 261 -13.36 13.61 19.71
N ARG A 262 -12.44 14.24 20.45
CA ARG A 262 -11.56 15.30 19.90
C ARG A 262 -10.68 14.76 18.78
N LEU A 263 -10.09 13.58 18.96
CA LEU A 263 -9.31 12.92 17.92
C LEU A 263 -10.18 12.59 16.69
N SER A 264 -11.40 12.08 16.88
CA SER A 264 -12.33 11.79 15.79
C SER A 264 -12.64 13.03 14.94
N ARG A 265 -12.82 14.20 15.56
CA ARG A 265 -13.02 15.47 14.83
C ARG A 265 -11.81 15.88 14.00
N VAL A 266 -10.60 15.63 14.49
CA VAL A 266 -9.36 15.85 13.71
C VAL A 266 -9.37 14.97 12.46
N PHE A 267 -9.68 13.69 12.60
CA PHE A 267 -9.77 12.76 11.47
C PHE A 267 -10.89 13.16 10.49
N GLN A 268 -12.08 13.54 10.98
CA GLN A 268 -13.19 14.00 10.14
C GLN A 268 -12.81 15.26 9.35
N HIS A 269 -12.13 16.23 9.96
CA HIS A 269 -11.67 17.42 9.26
C HIS A 269 -10.68 17.08 8.13
N CYS A 270 -9.72 16.19 8.41
CA CYS A 270 -8.75 15.76 7.42
C CYS A 270 -9.40 14.95 6.28
N ASN A 271 -10.32 14.03 6.61
CA ASN A 271 -11.10 13.29 5.62
C ASN A 271 -11.93 14.22 4.74
N GLY A 272 -12.56 15.25 5.30
CA GLY A 272 -13.29 16.26 4.53
C GLY A 272 -12.42 16.96 3.49
N LEU A 273 -11.17 17.28 3.83
CA LEU A 273 -10.24 17.90 2.88
C LEU A 273 -9.69 16.91 1.84
N LEU A 274 -9.43 15.67 2.23
CA LEU A 274 -8.82 14.66 1.37
C LEU A 274 -9.82 13.99 0.40
N LEU A 275 -11.05 13.76 0.87
CA LEU A 275 -12.03 12.87 0.24
C LEU A 275 -13.29 13.60 -0.26
N GLU A 276 -13.76 14.65 0.44
CA GLU A 276 -14.96 15.36 -0.02
C GLU A 276 -14.61 16.26 -1.21
N ARG A 277 -15.22 15.93 -2.35
CA ARG A 277 -15.23 16.78 -3.54
C ARG A 277 -16.14 17.97 -3.32
N GLY A 278 -15.68 19.02 -2.62
CA GLY A 278 -16.51 20.22 -2.52
C GLY A 278 -16.18 21.32 -1.53
N ALA A 279 -15.11 21.26 -0.72
CA ALA A 279 -14.85 22.34 0.23
C ALA A 279 -14.50 23.68 -0.47
N VAL A 280 -13.95 23.63 -1.68
CA VAL A 280 -13.65 24.80 -2.52
C VAL A 280 -13.92 24.47 -3.99
N PRO A 281 -14.66 25.29 -4.74
CA PRO A 281 -15.06 25.02 -6.14
C PRO A 281 -13.92 24.98 -7.17
N PHE A 282 -12.65 25.03 -6.73
CA PHE A 282 -11.47 25.12 -7.59
C PHE A 282 -10.37 24.09 -7.30
N GLN A 283 -10.50 23.28 -6.23
CA GLN A 283 -9.50 22.28 -5.85
C GLN A 283 -10.17 20.92 -5.77
N GLY A 284 -9.75 20.01 -6.65
CA GLY A 284 -10.17 18.61 -6.63
C GLY A 284 -9.66 17.85 -5.39
N PRO A 285 -9.98 16.55 -5.26
CA PRO A 285 -9.60 15.75 -4.12
C PRO A 285 -8.07 15.66 -3.96
N ILE A 286 -7.59 15.95 -2.74
CA ILE A 286 -6.15 16.01 -2.41
C ILE A 286 -5.50 14.61 -2.41
N LEU A 287 -6.29 13.54 -2.34
CA LEU A 287 -5.79 12.15 -2.36
C LEU A 287 -4.86 11.88 -3.55
N GLY A 288 -5.18 12.38 -4.75
CA GLY A 288 -4.32 12.24 -5.92
C GLY A 288 -2.94 12.86 -5.70
N SER A 289 -2.90 14.08 -5.16
CA SER A 289 -1.65 14.80 -4.86
C SER A 289 -0.85 14.20 -3.69
N LEU A 290 -1.51 13.46 -2.79
CA LEU A 290 -0.86 12.73 -1.71
C LEU A 290 -0.15 11.47 -2.23
N LEU A 291 -0.78 10.75 -3.17
CA LEU A 291 -0.29 9.48 -3.69
C LEU A 291 0.69 9.64 -4.85
N LEU A 292 0.49 10.63 -5.73
CA LEU A 292 1.29 10.79 -6.94
C LEU A 292 1.76 12.24 -7.12
N PRO A 293 2.96 12.43 -7.70
CA PRO A 293 3.43 13.76 -8.07
C PRO A 293 2.64 14.33 -9.26
N ASP A 294 2.61 15.66 -9.33
CA ASP A 294 2.23 16.38 -10.54
C ASP A 294 3.25 16.16 -11.66
N ASP A 295 2.85 16.36 -12.92
CA ASP A 295 3.70 16.13 -14.10
C ASP A 295 5.02 16.94 -14.05
N THR A 296 5.01 18.11 -13.43
CA THR A 296 6.19 18.96 -13.23
C THR A 296 7.18 18.37 -12.22
N MET A 297 6.68 17.68 -11.19
CA MET A 297 7.48 17.11 -10.11
C MET A 297 7.85 15.66 -10.38
N GLN A 298 7.20 15.01 -11.33
CA GLN A 298 7.48 13.64 -11.73
C GLN A 298 8.94 13.47 -12.19
N SER A 299 9.43 14.37 -13.04
CA SER A 299 10.82 14.38 -13.51
C SER A 299 11.81 14.56 -12.34
N PHE A 300 11.48 15.41 -11.36
CA PHE A 300 12.27 15.59 -10.15
C PHE A 300 12.34 14.30 -9.32
N VAL A 301 11.22 13.59 -9.14
CA VAL A 301 11.19 12.32 -8.39
C VAL A 301 12.03 11.26 -9.09
N LEU A 302 11.93 11.15 -10.41
CA LEU A 302 12.72 10.20 -11.19
C LEU A 302 14.21 10.49 -11.09
N ALA A 303 14.62 11.75 -11.24
CA ALA A 303 16.01 12.17 -11.10
C ALA A 303 16.60 11.86 -9.72
N GLN A 304 15.77 11.88 -8.67
CA GLN A 304 16.21 11.66 -7.30
C GLN A 304 16.22 10.19 -6.86
N THR A 305 15.51 9.34 -7.58
CA THR A 305 15.33 7.92 -7.21
C THR A 305 16.02 6.94 -8.15
N LEU A 306 16.30 7.36 -9.39
CA LEU A 306 16.91 6.52 -10.41
C LEU A 306 18.35 6.93 -10.68
N GLU A 307 19.15 5.94 -11.08
CA GLU A 307 20.49 6.15 -11.61
C GLU A 307 20.43 6.76 -13.02
N GLU A 308 21.45 7.56 -13.39
CA GLU A 308 21.56 8.22 -14.70
C GLU A 308 21.48 7.22 -15.87
N THR A 309 22.00 5.99 -15.68
CA THR A 309 21.93 4.91 -16.67
C THR A 309 20.51 4.38 -16.89
N THR A 310 19.69 4.35 -15.84
CA THR A 310 18.29 3.90 -15.91
C THR A 310 17.40 5.01 -16.46
N LEU A 311 17.68 6.26 -16.07
CA LEU A 311 17.01 7.45 -16.58
C LEU A 311 17.19 7.58 -18.10
N GLY A 312 18.44 7.48 -18.59
CA GLY A 312 18.70 7.58 -20.03
C GLY A 312 18.05 6.46 -20.86
N LYS A 313 17.80 5.29 -20.27
CA LYS A 313 17.05 4.19 -20.93
C LYS A 313 15.55 4.45 -20.98
N LEU A 314 15.00 5.17 -20.00
CA LEU A 314 13.59 5.56 -19.95
C LEU A 314 13.30 6.60 -21.04
N GLU A 315 14.16 7.62 -21.12
CA GLU A 315 14.07 8.69 -22.13
C GLU A 315 14.18 8.17 -23.56
N GLN A 316 15.02 7.15 -23.80
CA GLN A 316 15.17 6.51 -25.12
C GLN A 316 13.92 5.75 -25.58
N ASP A 317 13.14 5.21 -24.64
CA ASP A 317 11.92 4.43 -24.90
C ASP A 317 10.67 5.32 -25.03
N GLY A 318 10.83 6.64 -24.85
CA GLY A 318 9.78 7.66 -24.99
C GLY A 318 8.75 7.65 -23.85
N ASP A 319 9.12 7.16 -22.66
CA ASP A 319 8.31 7.08 -21.43
C ASP A 319 6.95 6.37 -21.54
N THR A 320 6.66 5.70 -22.67
CA THR A 320 5.29 5.29 -23.03
C THR A 320 4.66 4.32 -22.03
N LEU A 321 5.41 3.32 -21.55
CA LEU A 321 4.92 2.32 -20.61
C LEU A 321 4.75 2.89 -19.20
N PHE A 322 5.75 3.64 -18.74
CA PHE A 322 5.72 4.34 -17.46
C PHE A 322 4.56 5.35 -17.40
N GLU A 323 4.41 6.22 -18.40
CA GLU A 323 3.29 7.17 -18.49
C GLU A 323 1.94 6.47 -18.50
N GLN A 324 1.82 5.33 -19.19
CA GLN A 324 0.59 4.54 -19.17
C GLN A 324 0.29 3.98 -17.77
N LEU A 325 1.30 3.51 -17.03
CA LEU A 325 1.15 3.03 -15.65
C LEU A 325 0.74 4.17 -14.70
N VAL A 326 1.34 5.35 -14.85
CA VAL A 326 1.01 6.54 -14.07
C VAL A 326 -0.40 7.02 -14.38
N ALA A 327 -0.76 7.13 -15.66
CA ALA A 327 -2.09 7.53 -16.09
C ALA A 327 -3.18 6.57 -15.59
N GLU A 328 -2.92 5.27 -15.62
CA GLU A 328 -3.84 4.27 -15.08
C GLU A 328 -3.98 4.36 -13.56
N THR A 329 -2.87 4.56 -12.84
CA THR A 329 -2.90 4.77 -11.39
C THR A 329 -3.69 6.02 -11.03
N ARG A 330 -3.47 7.14 -11.75
CA ARG A 330 -4.26 8.37 -11.61
C ARG A 330 -5.73 8.12 -11.93
N GLY A 331 -6.02 7.30 -12.93
CA GLY A 331 -7.37 6.84 -13.25
C GLY A 331 -8.03 6.17 -12.06
N ILE A 332 -7.41 5.13 -11.50
CA ILE A 332 -7.93 4.37 -10.35
C ILE A 332 -8.12 5.26 -9.10
N VAL A 333 -7.18 6.17 -8.84
CA VAL A 333 -7.24 7.07 -7.67
C VAL A 333 -8.32 8.15 -7.83
N ASN A 334 -8.49 8.69 -9.05
CA ASN A 334 -9.41 9.80 -9.31
C ASN A 334 -10.78 9.37 -9.83
N GLN A 335 -10.97 8.10 -10.22
CA GLN A 335 -12.28 7.55 -10.55
C GLN A 335 -13.13 7.56 -9.27
N ALA A 336 -14.23 8.33 -9.28
CA ALA A 336 -15.29 8.18 -8.30
C ALA A 336 -16.48 7.61 -9.07
N THR A 337 -16.60 6.30 -8.99
CA THR A 337 -17.68 5.55 -9.63
C THR A 337 -18.89 5.46 -8.71
N GLY A 338 -18.75 5.88 -7.43
CA GLY A 338 -19.82 5.84 -6.44
C GLY A 338 -20.20 4.41 -6.04
N GLN A 339 -19.30 3.45 -6.26
CA GLN A 339 -19.47 2.02 -5.98
C GLN A 339 -18.40 1.50 -5.02
N ASP A 340 -18.71 0.38 -4.37
CA ASP A 340 -17.80 -0.41 -3.52
C ASP A 340 -16.56 -0.83 -4.32
N GLY A 341 -15.52 0.00 -4.33
CA GLY A 341 -14.34 -0.15 -5.18
C GLY A 341 -13.58 1.14 -5.47
N ASP A 342 -14.14 2.31 -5.14
CA ASP A 342 -13.42 3.58 -5.30
C ASP A 342 -12.22 3.66 -4.34
N ALA A 343 -11.04 4.02 -4.87
CA ALA A 343 -9.81 4.14 -4.08
C ALA A 343 -9.95 5.09 -2.88
N ALA A 344 -10.80 6.12 -3.01
CA ALA A 344 -11.14 7.05 -1.93
C ALA A 344 -11.88 6.37 -0.76
N ILE A 345 -12.83 5.48 -1.06
CA ILE A 345 -13.58 4.73 -0.03
C ILE A 345 -12.62 3.75 0.66
N VAL A 346 -11.80 3.04 -0.12
CA VAL A 346 -10.81 2.11 0.44
C VAL A 346 -9.82 2.86 1.34
N PHE A 347 -9.37 4.04 0.91
CA PHE A 347 -8.50 4.90 1.71
C PHE A 347 -9.17 5.32 3.03
N GLU A 348 -10.43 5.75 2.99
CA GLU A 348 -11.19 6.11 4.18
C GLU A 348 -11.26 4.94 5.18
N GLN A 349 -11.54 3.73 4.69
CA GLN A 349 -11.59 2.52 5.52
C GLN A 349 -10.21 2.17 6.12
N LEU A 350 -9.12 2.31 5.36
CA LEU A 350 -7.76 2.11 5.87
C LEU A 350 -7.42 3.09 7.01
N VAL A 351 -7.79 4.36 6.82
CA VAL A 351 -7.60 5.41 7.82
C VAL A 351 -8.46 5.14 9.06
N GLN A 352 -9.71 4.72 8.86
CA GLN A 352 -10.63 4.38 9.95
C GLN A 352 -10.10 3.20 10.78
N GLU A 353 -9.60 2.14 10.14
CA GLU A 353 -9.02 1.00 10.84
C GLU A 353 -7.74 1.39 11.60
N SER A 354 -6.90 2.24 10.99
CA SER A 354 -5.72 2.82 11.66
C SER A 354 -6.11 3.63 12.90
N TYR A 355 -7.15 4.46 12.80
CA TYR A 355 -7.68 5.23 13.93
C TYR A 355 -8.16 4.34 15.07
N GLN A 356 -8.93 3.28 14.76
CA GLN A 356 -9.42 2.34 15.77
C GLN A 356 -8.26 1.66 16.50
N TYR A 357 -7.26 1.18 15.74
CA TYR A 357 -6.08 0.55 16.34
C TYR A 357 -5.28 1.52 17.23
N ILE A 358 -5.06 2.76 16.77
CA ILE A 358 -4.40 3.80 17.57
C ILE A 358 -5.15 4.04 18.88
N LEU A 359 -6.48 4.17 18.83
CA LEU A 359 -7.28 4.43 20.02
C LEU A 359 -7.23 3.25 21.01
N GLU A 360 -7.30 2.02 20.52
CA GLU A 360 -7.12 0.81 21.33
C GLU A 360 -5.75 0.79 22.02
N CYS A 361 -4.67 1.11 21.30
CA CYS A 361 -3.32 1.18 21.85
C CYS A 361 -3.18 2.26 22.93
N ILE A 362 -3.80 3.44 22.72
CA ILE A 362 -3.82 4.51 23.70
C ILE A 362 -4.58 4.10 24.96
N ALA A 363 -5.76 3.49 24.80
CA ALA A 363 -6.57 3.00 25.92
C ALA A 363 -5.79 1.97 26.76
N GLN A 364 -5.12 1.02 26.12
CA GLN A 364 -4.27 0.04 26.79
C GLN A 364 -3.06 0.68 27.48
N GLY A 365 -2.43 1.67 26.84
CA GLY A 365 -1.30 2.42 27.40
C GLY A 365 -1.69 3.17 28.68
N ILE A 366 -2.84 3.83 28.69
CA ILE A 366 -3.36 4.54 29.87
C ILE A 366 -3.72 3.56 30.99
N ALA A 367 -4.41 2.46 30.67
CA ALA A 367 -4.74 1.43 31.64
C ALA A 367 -3.49 0.83 32.32
N LYS A 368 -2.39 0.64 31.56
CA LYS A 368 -1.10 0.19 32.11
C LYS A 368 -0.46 1.23 33.03
N LYS A 369 -0.50 2.52 32.67
CA LYS A 369 0.06 3.61 33.51
C LYS A 369 -0.74 3.78 34.81
N ASN A 370 -2.07 3.64 34.76
CA ASN A 370 -2.93 3.74 35.95
C ASN A 370 -2.80 2.53 36.91
N LYS A 371 -2.43 1.34 36.41
CA LYS A 371 -2.20 0.14 37.25
C LYS A 371 -0.87 0.15 38.00
N ARG A 372 0.04 1.10 37.74
CA ARG A 372 1.30 1.19 38.48
C ARG A 372 0.98 1.78 39.87
N PRO A 373 1.15 1.02 40.97
CA PRO A 373 0.58 1.41 42.25
C PRO A 373 1.39 2.56 42.85
N GLU A 374 0.77 3.73 42.97
CA GLU A 374 1.07 4.59 44.10
C GLU A 374 0.34 4.01 45.32
N THR A 375 1.10 3.89 46.40
CA THR A 375 0.80 3.29 47.70
C THR A 375 -0.66 3.42 48.18
N GLY A 376 -1.31 2.26 48.39
CA GLY A 376 -2.36 2.03 49.40
C GLY A 376 -3.71 2.73 49.22
N GLY A 377 -4.74 1.98 48.83
CA GLY A 377 -6.14 2.42 49.01
C GLY A 377 -7.12 1.70 48.09
N ASP A 378 -7.75 0.67 48.64
CA ASP A 378 -9.06 0.08 48.37
C ASP A 378 -9.61 -0.09 46.94
N THR A 379 -9.99 -1.34 46.69
CA THR A 379 -10.96 -1.81 45.71
C THR A 379 -12.16 -0.89 45.55
N VAL A 380 -12.59 -0.62 44.30
CA VAL A 380 -13.99 -0.70 43.81
C VAL A 380 -14.13 -0.17 42.35
N ASN A 381 -15.02 -0.84 41.60
CA ASN A 381 -15.72 -0.48 40.34
C ASN A 381 -15.02 -0.64 38.97
N ALA A 382 -15.40 -1.75 38.30
CA ALA A 382 -15.20 -2.06 36.89
C ALA A 382 -16.16 -1.30 35.95
N GLY A 383 -16.34 0.01 36.17
CA GLY A 383 -17.24 0.84 35.36
C GLY A 383 -16.87 2.32 35.30
N THR A 384 -15.69 2.70 35.79
CA THR A 384 -15.23 4.09 35.77
C THR A 384 -14.55 4.42 34.44
N THR A 385 -15.10 5.42 33.74
CA THR A 385 -14.46 6.11 32.61
C THR A 385 -13.00 6.40 32.96
N THR A 386 -12.07 5.84 32.20
CA THR A 386 -10.64 5.99 32.46
C THR A 386 -10.24 7.42 32.14
N SER A 387 -10.06 8.26 33.17
CA SER A 387 -9.55 9.62 33.04
C SER A 387 -8.06 9.67 33.35
N ALA A 388 -7.30 10.46 32.59
CA ALA A 388 -5.88 10.69 32.84
C ALA A 388 -5.53 12.16 32.55
N GLN A 389 -4.39 12.62 33.03
CA GLN A 389 -3.88 13.95 32.66
C GLN A 389 -3.49 13.98 31.18
N MET A 390 -3.68 15.10 30.50
CA MET A 390 -3.31 15.27 29.08
C MET A 390 -1.81 14.98 28.82
N ALA A 391 -0.94 15.29 29.79
CA ALA A 391 0.48 14.88 29.76
C ALA A 391 0.68 13.36 29.59
N VAL A 392 -0.16 12.54 30.23
CA VAL A 392 -0.10 11.07 30.12
C VAL A 392 -0.51 10.64 28.72
N PHE A 393 -1.55 11.24 28.14
CA PHE A 393 -1.94 11.00 26.75
C PHE A 393 -0.81 11.35 25.78
N ALA A 394 -0.10 12.47 25.98
CA ALA A 394 1.04 12.84 25.13
C ALA A 394 2.19 11.81 25.22
N VAL A 395 2.52 11.34 26.43
CA VAL A 395 3.56 10.33 26.62
C VAL A 395 3.16 8.98 26.02
N VAL A 396 1.92 8.55 26.24
CA VAL A 396 1.39 7.30 25.65
C VAL A 396 1.32 7.43 24.13
N GLY A 397 0.86 8.55 23.59
CA GLY A 397 0.81 8.81 22.15
C GLY A 397 2.19 8.72 21.51
N LYS A 398 3.22 9.27 22.15
CA LYS A 398 4.61 9.09 21.72
C LYS A 398 5.04 7.61 21.71
N GLU A 399 4.76 6.87 22.78
CA GLU A 399 5.08 5.43 22.89
C GLU A 399 4.34 4.63 21.78
N VAL A 400 3.10 5.00 21.48
CA VAL A 400 2.30 4.40 20.39
C VAL A 400 2.91 4.72 19.03
N CYS A 401 3.22 5.98 18.71
CA CYS A 401 3.88 6.37 17.46
C CYS A 401 5.15 5.55 17.21
N ARG A 402 5.98 5.37 18.24
CA ARG A 402 7.19 4.56 18.14
C ARG A 402 6.86 3.09 17.86
N GLY A 403 5.88 2.52 18.55
CA GLY A 403 5.47 1.12 18.33
C GLY A 403 4.86 0.87 16.94
N LEU A 404 4.16 1.85 16.37
CA LEU A 404 3.57 1.77 15.02
C LEU A 404 4.60 1.84 13.89
N LEU A 405 5.79 2.38 14.16
CA LEU A 405 6.87 2.54 13.19
C LEU A 405 8.02 1.55 13.41
N ASP A 406 8.08 0.89 14.57
CA ASP A 406 9.08 -0.12 14.88
C ASP A 406 8.77 -1.45 14.19
N THR A 407 9.43 -1.71 13.08
CA THR A 407 9.38 -2.99 12.34
C THR A 407 10.53 -3.94 12.71
N ALA A 408 11.40 -3.56 13.66
CA ALA A 408 12.66 -4.24 13.97
C ALA A 408 12.52 -5.51 14.83
N VAL A 409 11.31 -5.98 15.11
CA VAL A 409 11.09 -7.22 15.87
C VAL A 409 11.30 -8.44 14.97
N VAL A 410 12.56 -8.82 14.77
CA VAL A 410 12.91 -10.23 14.58
C VAL A 410 12.58 -10.95 15.89
N PRO A 411 11.84 -12.07 15.88
CA PRO A 411 11.55 -12.81 17.10
C PRO A 411 12.85 -13.42 17.65
N GLY A 412 13.48 -12.71 18.59
CA GLY A 412 14.53 -13.27 19.43
C GLY A 412 13.95 -14.30 20.41
N PRO A 413 14.78 -15.19 20.96
CA PRO A 413 14.35 -16.31 21.81
C PRO A 413 13.68 -15.91 23.14
N ASN A 414 13.69 -14.62 23.49
CA ASN A 414 12.94 -14.06 24.61
C ASN A 414 12.12 -12.85 24.13
N PRO A 415 10.82 -13.01 23.83
CA PRO A 415 9.96 -11.86 23.60
C PRO A 415 9.84 -11.11 24.93
N GLY A 416 10.35 -9.88 24.99
CA GLY A 416 10.00 -8.94 26.05
C GLY A 416 8.48 -8.70 26.08
N PRO A 417 7.95 -8.00 27.10
CA PRO A 417 6.52 -7.70 27.16
C PRO A 417 6.09 -7.04 25.84
N SER A 418 5.11 -7.64 25.17
CA SER A 418 4.60 -7.17 23.88
C SER A 418 4.31 -5.66 23.96
N PRO A 419 4.85 -4.84 23.04
CA PRO A 419 4.61 -3.41 23.04
C PRO A 419 3.11 -3.15 22.93
N ALA A 420 2.63 -2.06 23.54
CA ALA A 420 1.20 -1.72 23.49
C ALA A 420 0.70 -1.41 22.07
N ALA A 421 1.62 -1.11 21.14
CA ALA A 421 1.38 -0.92 19.72
C ALA A 421 2.48 -1.64 18.92
N SER A 422 2.13 -2.26 17.80
CA SER A 422 3.05 -2.95 16.91
C SER A 422 2.74 -2.62 15.46
N ALA A 423 3.76 -2.22 14.70
CA ALA A 423 3.68 -2.01 13.25
C ALA A 423 3.10 -3.23 12.54
N ASP A 424 3.54 -4.43 12.92
CA ASP A 424 3.12 -5.69 12.30
C ASP A 424 1.64 -5.97 12.51
N GLN A 425 1.12 -5.65 13.70
CA GLN A 425 -0.29 -5.80 14.00
C GLN A 425 -1.14 -4.76 13.25
N LEU A 426 -0.67 -3.52 13.14
CA LEU A 426 -1.35 -2.51 12.31
C LEU A 426 -1.42 -3.00 10.86
N LEU A 427 -0.28 -3.39 10.27
CA LEU A 427 -0.22 -3.85 8.87
C LEU A 427 -1.09 -5.10 8.65
N ALA A 428 -1.12 -6.04 9.60
CA ALA A 428 -1.99 -7.20 9.53
C ALA A 428 -3.48 -6.83 9.58
N ARG A 429 -3.87 -5.81 10.35
CA ARG A 429 -5.26 -5.30 10.37
C ARG A 429 -5.61 -4.64 9.03
N LEU A 430 -4.74 -3.79 8.50
CA LEU A 430 -4.94 -3.14 7.21
C LEU A 430 -5.05 -4.15 6.05
N ASP A 431 -4.22 -5.19 6.04
CA ASP A 431 -4.25 -6.24 5.02
C ASP A 431 -5.51 -7.12 5.09
N SER A 432 -6.12 -7.26 6.28
CA SER A 432 -7.34 -8.05 6.46
C SER A 432 -8.62 -7.34 6.02
N LEU A 433 -8.53 -6.09 5.54
CA LEU A 433 -9.69 -5.36 5.03
C LEU A 433 -10.17 -5.93 3.68
N PRO A 434 -11.42 -6.40 3.59
CA PRO A 434 -11.93 -7.02 2.36
C PRO A 434 -12.02 -6.02 1.19
N GLN A 435 -12.27 -4.74 1.47
CA GLN A 435 -12.34 -3.70 0.45
C GLN A 435 -10.98 -3.48 -0.23
N LEU A 436 -9.87 -3.62 0.53
CA LEU A 436 -8.52 -3.51 -0.02
C LEU A 436 -8.21 -4.70 -0.94
N GLU A 437 -8.65 -5.90 -0.58
CA GLU A 437 -8.53 -7.09 -1.43
C GLU A 437 -9.39 -6.97 -2.71
N GLN A 438 -10.63 -6.49 -2.57
CA GLN A 438 -11.54 -6.25 -3.70
C GLN A 438 -10.97 -5.24 -4.69
N LEU A 439 -10.41 -4.13 -4.21
CA LEU A 439 -9.70 -3.17 -5.05
C LEU A 439 -8.52 -3.83 -5.76
N GLY A 440 -7.70 -4.60 -5.03
CA GLY A 440 -6.58 -5.34 -5.61
C GLY A 440 -7.05 -6.28 -6.74
N ALA A 441 -8.15 -7.02 -6.52
CA ALA A 441 -8.73 -7.92 -7.50
C ALA A 441 -9.30 -7.17 -8.72
N ALA A 442 -9.97 -6.02 -8.53
CA ALA A 442 -10.49 -5.19 -9.60
C ALA A 442 -9.35 -4.62 -10.48
N VAL A 443 -8.31 -4.08 -9.84
CA VAL A 443 -7.10 -3.57 -10.52
C VAL A 443 -6.40 -4.68 -11.30
N PHE A 444 -6.25 -5.85 -10.68
CA PHE A 444 -5.60 -7.01 -11.28
C PHE A 444 -6.41 -7.58 -12.47
N THR A 445 -7.74 -7.59 -12.40
CA THR A 445 -8.59 -8.11 -13.49
C THR A 445 -8.84 -7.09 -14.61
N GLY A 446 -8.62 -5.79 -14.35
CA GLY A 446 -8.70 -4.73 -15.35
C GLY A 446 -10.13 -4.38 -15.79
N THR A 447 -11.11 -4.58 -14.89
CA THR A 447 -12.55 -4.51 -15.22
C THR A 447 -13.06 -3.14 -15.67
N ASP A 448 -12.27 -2.07 -15.62
CA ASP A 448 -12.71 -0.73 -16.06
C ASP A 448 -12.43 -0.36 -17.52
N GLN A 449 -11.65 -1.15 -18.29
CA GLN A 449 -11.28 -0.75 -19.66
C GLN A 449 -12.06 -1.44 -20.80
N HIS A 450 -12.89 -2.45 -20.51
CA HIS A 450 -13.60 -3.21 -21.56
C HIS A 450 -15.10 -2.92 -21.68
N HIS A 451 -15.65 -1.91 -21.00
CA HIS A 451 -17.04 -1.48 -21.18
C HIS A 451 -17.22 -0.16 -21.97
N GLN A 452 -16.15 0.41 -22.52
CA GLN A 452 -16.22 1.65 -23.32
C GLN A 452 -15.46 1.60 -24.66
N ARG A 453 -15.25 0.43 -25.27
CA ARG A 453 -14.83 0.35 -26.68
C ARG A 453 -15.76 -0.52 -27.50
#